data_AF-A0A7K3RRW1-F1
#
_entry.id   AF-A0A7K3RRW1-F1
#
_cell.length_a   1.000
_cell.length_b   1.000
_cell.length_c   1.000
_cell.angle_alpha   90.00
_cell.angle_beta   90.00
_cell.angle_gamma   90.00
#
_symmetry.space_group_name_H-M   'P 1'
#
loop_
_entity.id
_entity.type
_entity.pdbx_description
1 polymer ?
#
loop_
_entity_poly.entity_id
_entity_poly.type
_entity_poly.pdbx_seq_one_letter_code
_entity_poly.pdbx_strand_id
1 'polypeptide(L)' 'MTRSTRTDDQLKGDVTASAKLARQITSDPMSTPADRNLANLLHESINNNLDELDRRK' A
#
# COMPACT_ATOMS: atom_id res chain seq x y z
N MET A 1 -12.55 -16.78 13.22
CA MET A 1 -11.66 -15.63 13.08
C MET A 1 -10.46 -16.06 12.26
N THR A 2 -10.41 -15.70 10.98
CA THR A 2 -9.28 -16.01 10.09
C THR A 2 -8.07 -15.18 10.51
N ARG A 3 -7.10 -15.82 11.14
CA ARG A 3 -5.81 -15.21 11.48
C ARG A 3 -5.11 -14.90 10.16
N SER A 4 -4.85 -13.62 9.89
CA SER A 4 -4.15 -13.17 8.67
C SER A 4 -2.86 -13.98 8.51
N THR A 5 -2.75 -14.75 7.43
CA THR A 5 -1.64 -15.68 7.17
C THR A 5 -0.35 -14.98 6.75
N ARG A 6 -0.42 -13.67 6.51
CA ARG A 6 0.72 -12.85 6.11
C ARG A 6 1.67 -12.65 7.28
N THR A 7 2.96 -12.80 7.05
CA THR A 7 4.03 -12.46 8.01
C THR A 7 4.29 -10.94 8.02
N ASP A 8 4.98 -10.45 9.06
CA ASP A 8 5.31 -9.02 9.18
C ASP A 8 6.24 -8.56 8.04
N ASP A 9 7.14 -9.42 7.59
CA ASP A 9 8.03 -9.11 6.47
C ASP A 9 7.27 -9.04 5.14
N GLN A 10 6.24 -9.88 4.95
CA GLN A 10 5.34 -9.78 3.80
C GLN A 10 4.55 -8.46 3.84
N LEU A 11 4.03 -8.06 5.00
CA LEU A 11 3.34 -6.77 5.15
C LEU A 11 4.24 -5.57 4.84
N LYS A 12 5.49 -5.58 5.32
CA LYS A 12 6.48 -4.53 5.01
C LYS A 12 6.87 -4.50 3.53
N GLY A 13 7.01 -5.68 2.92
CA GLY A 13 7.25 -5.83 1.48
C GLY A 13 6.13 -5.22 0.65
N ASP A 14 4.88 -5.57 0.97
CA ASP A 14 3.67 -5.05 0.32
C ASP A 14 3.56 -3.53 0.45
N VAL A 15 3.82 -2.99 1.65
CA VAL A 15 3.85 -1.53 1.90
C VAL A 15 4.90 -0.86 1.03
N THR A 16 6.11 -1.42 0.94
CA THR A 16 7.21 -0.84 0.17
C THR A 16 6.92 -0.85 -1.34
N ALA A 17 6.41 -1.96 -1.86
CA ALA A 17 6.03 -2.08 -3.27
C ALA A 17 4.91 -1.11 -3.64
N SER A 18 3.84 -1.06 -2.82
CA SER A 18 2.71 -0.17 -3.02
C SER A 18 3.13 1.31 -2.95
N ALA A 19 3.99 1.67 -1.99
CA ALA A 19 4.50 3.03 -1.85
C ALA A 19 5.41 3.44 -3.01
N LYS A 20 6.12 2.50 -3.63
CA LYS A 20 6.91 2.77 -4.84
C LYS A 20 6.01 3.04 -6.03
N LEU A 21 4.99 2.20 -6.25
CA LEU A 21 4.06 2.36 -7.36
C LEU A 21 3.23 3.65 -7.23
N ALA A 22 2.70 3.95 -6.04
CA ALA A 22 1.96 5.19 -5.78
C ALA A 22 2.83 6.43 -6.03
N ARG A 23 4.11 6.39 -5.63
CA ARG A 23 5.07 7.48 -5.92
C ARG A 23 5.36 7.62 -7.41
N GLN A 24 5.52 6.52 -8.14
CA GLN A 24 5.73 6.57 -9.59
C GLN A 24 4.54 7.22 -10.29
N ILE A 25 3.32 6.81 -9.95
CA ILE A 25 2.09 7.37 -10.52
C ILE A 25 1.95 8.85 -10.20
N THR A 26 2.15 9.25 -8.94
CA THR A 26 2.03 10.65 -8.51
C THR A 26 3.14 11.54 -9.07
N SER A 27 4.32 10.97 -9.37
CA SER A 27 5.42 11.68 -10.03
C SER A 27 5.25 11.80 -11.54
N ASP A 28 4.36 11.03 -12.16
CA ASP A 28 4.13 11.07 -13.60
C ASP A 28 3.21 12.26 -13.96
N PRO A 29 3.70 13.28 -14.70
CA PRO A 29 2.89 14.42 -15.10
C PRO A 29 1.78 14.05 -16.11
N MET A 30 1.91 12.90 -16.79
CA MET A 30 0.90 12.36 -17.72
C MET A 30 -0.05 11.36 -17.07
N SER A 31 0.01 11.20 -15.74
CA SER A 31 -0.89 10.33 -14.99
C SER A 31 -2.36 10.67 -15.25
N THR A 32 -3.13 9.66 -15.65
CA THR A 32 -4.56 9.81 -15.90
C THR A 32 -5.34 9.92 -14.58
N PRO A 33 -6.60 10.40 -14.60
CA PRO A 33 -7.45 10.36 -13.40
C PRO A 33 -7.60 8.95 -12.80
N ALA A 34 -7.59 7.91 -13.65
CA ALA A 34 -7.64 6.52 -13.20
C ALA A 34 -6.37 6.12 -12.45
N ASP A 35 -5.20 6.54 -12.93
CA ASP A 35 -3.92 6.29 -12.24
C ASP A 35 -3.89 7.01 -10.89
N ARG A 36 -4.34 8.26 -10.82
CA ARG A 36 -4.42 9.00 -9.55
C ARG A 36 -5.37 8.33 -8.56
N ASN A 37 -6.50 7.78 -9.03
CA ASN A 37 -7.39 7.00 -8.19
C ASN A 37 -6.71 5.71 -7.70
N LEU A 38 -5.96 5.02 -8.56
CA LEU A 38 -5.15 3.87 -8.17
C LEU A 38 -4.10 4.26 -7.12
N ALA A 39 -3.43 5.40 -7.24
CA ALA A 39 -2.49 5.89 -6.23
C ALA A 39 -3.18 6.11 -4.88
N ASN A 40 -4.40 6.66 -4.86
CA ASN A 40 -5.18 6.81 -3.63
C ASN A 40 -5.53 5.45 -2.99
N LEU A 41 -5.97 4.47 -3.79
CA LEU A 41 -6.24 3.11 -3.31
C LEU A 41 -4.98 2.43 -2.76
N LEU A 42 -3.82 2.68 -3.39
CA LEU A 42 -2.54 2.19 -2.88
C LEU A 42 -2.18 2.84 -1.54
N HIS A 43 -2.46 4.13 -1.36
CA HIS A 43 -2.28 4.81 -0.07
C HIS A 43 -3.17 4.22 1.03
N GLU A 44 -4.43 3.92 0.74
CA GLU A 44 -5.32 3.24 1.69
C GLU A 44 -4.83 1.83 2.04
N SER A 45 -4.35 1.07 1.05
CA SER A 45 -3.78 -0.27 1.27
C SER A 45 -2.53 -0.21 2.15
N ILE A 46 -1.66 0.78 1.95
CA ILE A 46 -0.49 1.01 2.80
C ILE A 46 -0.92 1.27 4.25
N ASN A 47 -1.88 2.16 4.47
CA ASN A 47 -2.38 2.47 5.82
C ASN A 47 -2.96 1.22 6.50
N ASN A 48 -3.78 0.45 5.80
CA ASN A 48 -4.34 -0.79 6.34
C ASN A 48 -3.25 -1.81 6.74
N ASN A 49 -2.21 -1.96 5.93
CA ASN A 49 -1.09 -2.86 6.23
C ASN A 49 -0.23 -2.32 7.40
N LEU A 50 -0.06 -1.00 7.51
CA LEU A 50 0.62 -0.37 8.65
C LEU A 50 -0.18 -0.54 9.94
N ASP A 51 -1.51 -0.35 9.89
CA ASP A 51 -2.41 -0.59 11.03
C ASP A 51 -2.43 -2.06 11.43
N GLU A 52 -2.29 -2.99 10.48
CA GLU A 52 -2.15 -4.42 10.78
C GLU A 52 -0.80 -4.71 11.46
N LEU A 53 0.30 -4.13 10.98
CA LEU A 53 1.62 -4.25 11.61
C LEU A 53 1.63 -3.66 13.02
N ASP A 54 0.95 -2.53 13.23
CA ASP A 54 0.88 -1.88 14.54
C ASP A 54 0.07 -2.72 15.53
N ARG A 55 -1.08 -3.26 15.10
CA ARG A 55 -1.91 -4.17 15.91
C ARG A 55 -1.23 -5.48 16.31
N ARG A 56 -0.13 -5.86 15.63
CA ARG A 56 0.63 -7.08 15.91
C ARG A 56 1.78 -6.86 16.90
N LYS A 57 2.16 -5.62 17.19
CA LYS A 57 3.16 -5.27 18.20
C LYS A 57 2.58 -5.38 19.61
#